data_AF-A0A820A6R5-F1
#
_entry.id   AF-A0A820A6R5-F1
#
_cell.length_a   1.000
_cell.length_b   1.000
_cell.length_c   1.000
_cell.angle_alpha   90.00
_cell.angle_beta   90.00
_cell.angle_gamma   90.00
#
_symmetry.space_group_name_H-M   'P 1'
#
loop_
_entity.id
_entity.type
_entity.pdbx_description
1 polymer ?
#
loop_
_entity_poly.entity_id
_entity_poly.type
_entity_poly.pdbx_seq_one_letter_code
_entity_poly.pdbx_strand_id
1 'polypeptide(L)'
;TIALFFATIGLIFHFLAIFSKRWTVAIPRQPRGPNDQIHYYGLWTRCQYSNTSFVIPDISSQPNIENFVCRPNTYLRYNINNEEISRKCYLSRHQCSSIIGVHPDCKCKYLHVTRTQQWCSILAAVCLLFAIFSLYLRIIASPQNVSGTFLLALAPVTLFTVALLLMIITMILVGASLRRNEYEDYDIKLSKEIFPPLSTVPETFNLYRLNAFFKNHKDPILHRNAISTFKSIHKERFYARIDWSAGAEIVAILVTLVTYMLSIILAIAQVN
;
A
#
# COMPACT_ATOMS: atom_id res chain seq x y z
N THR A 1 7.11 0.87 33.71
CA THR A 1 7.95 1.85 33.00
C THR A 1 8.62 1.27 31.76
N ILE A 2 9.36 0.15 31.85
CA ILE A 2 10.00 -0.51 30.69
C ILE A 2 8.99 -0.85 29.58
N ALA A 3 7.85 -1.47 29.92
CA ALA A 3 6.80 -1.76 28.94
C ALA A 3 6.26 -0.49 28.25
N LEU A 4 6.11 0.62 28.97
CA LEU A 4 5.65 1.90 28.42
C LEU A 4 6.67 2.48 27.42
N PHE A 5 7.97 2.37 27.72
CA PHE A 5 9.04 2.80 26.83
C PHE A 5 9.00 2.04 25.50
N PHE A 6 8.96 0.71 25.54
CA PHE A 6 8.84 -0.10 24.33
C PHE A 6 7.54 0.15 23.58
N ALA A 7 6.39 0.27 24.28
CA ALA A 7 5.11 0.60 23.65
C ALA A 7 5.20 1.88 22.82
N THR A 8 5.85 2.91 23.38
CA THR A 8 6.03 4.21 22.73
C THR A 8 6.93 4.09 21.50
N ILE A 9 8.02 3.33 21.57
CA ILE A 9 8.88 3.05 20.41
C ILE A 9 8.08 2.33 19.31
N GLY A 10 7.30 1.30 19.67
CA GLY A 10 6.46 0.57 18.72
C GLY A 10 5.48 1.50 18.00
N LEU A 11 4.82 2.39 18.74
CA LEU A 11 3.92 3.40 18.17
C LEU A 11 4.64 4.37 17.22
N ILE A 12 5.85 4.84 17.55
CA ILE A 12 6.64 5.72 16.69
C ILE A 12 6.95 5.03 15.36
N PHE A 13 7.47 3.79 15.41
CA PHE A 13 7.77 3.03 14.19
C PHE A 13 6.52 2.74 13.36
N HIS A 14 5.38 2.47 14.00
CA HIS A 14 4.12 2.29 13.31
C HIS A 14 3.67 3.58 12.59
N PHE A 15 3.77 4.75 13.22
CA PHE A 15 3.47 6.02 12.56
C PHE A 15 4.44 6.33 11.41
N LEU A 16 5.73 6.06 11.59
CA LEU A 16 6.72 6.18 10.52
C LEU A 16 6.37 5.30 9.33
N ALA A 17 5.92 4.07 9.58
CA ALA A 17 5.41 3.19 8.53
C ALA A 17 4.18 3.80 7.85
N ILE A 18 3.14 4.17 8.61
CA ILE A 18 1.87 4.71 8.08
C ILE A 18 2.08 5.89 7.13
N PHE A 19 2.87 6.87 7.54
CA PHE A 19 3.05 8.12 6.79
C PHE A 19 4.12 8.03 5.71
N SER A 20 4.86 6.92 5.65
CA SER A 20 5.86 6.76 4.62
C SER A 20 5.25 6.51 3.24
N LYS A 21 5.98 7.01 2.24
CA LYS A 21 5.68 6.90 0.81
C LYS A 21 6.23 5.60 0.20
N ARG A 22 6.89 4.75 0.98
CA ARG A 22 7.73 3.64 0.52
C ARG A 22 7.42 2.30 1.20
N TRP A 23 6.16 1.85 1.09
CA TRP A 23 5.76 0.52 1.55
C TRP A 23 6.21 -0.56 0.57
N THR A 24 6.04 -0.27 -0.72
CA THR A 24 6.46 -1.14 -1.81
C THR A 24 7.12 -0.31 -2.89
N VAL A 25 8.06 -0.92 -3.60
CA VAL A 25 8.72 -0.32 -4.75
C VAL A 25 8.61 -1.26 -5.94
N ALA A 26 8.25 -0.73 -7.11
CA ALA A 26 8.31 -1.42 -8.38
C ALA A 26 9.47 -0.85 -9.22
N ILE A 27 10.41 -1.73 -9.56
CA ILE A 27 11.64 -1.40 -10.26
C ILE A 27 11.64 -2.10 -11.63
N PRO A 28 11.95 -1.40 -12.74
CA PRO A 28 12.12 -2.05 -14.04
C PRO A 28 13.37 -2.95 -14.03
N ARG A 29 13.26 -4.19 -14.52
CA ARG A 29 14.37 -5.17 -14.53
C ARG A 29 15.46 -4.85 -15.55
N GLN A 30 15.09 -4.19 -16.65
CA GLN A 30 16.01 -3.72 -17.68
C GLN A 30 15.59 -2.29 -18.05
N PRO A 31 16.35 -1.25 -17.65
CA PRO A 31 16.10 0.09 -18.12
C PRO A 31 16.42 0.16 -19.63
N ARG A 32 15.40 0.36 -20.47
CA ARG A 32 15.50 0.43 -21.94
C ARG A 32 15.44 1.86 -22.47
N GLY A 33 15.38 2.87 -21.61
CA GLY A 33 15.45 4.27 -22.02
C GLY A 33 15.14 5.28 -20.93
N PRO A 34 15.14 6.58 -21.27
CA PRO A 34 14.94 7.70 -20.33
C PRO A 34 13.53 7.75 -19.70
N ASN A 35 12.60 6.92 -20.18
CA ASN A 35 11.21 6.84 -19.73
C ASN A 35 10.96 5.73 -18.69
N ASP A 36 11.98 4.98 -18.29
CA ASP A 36 11.83 4.00 -17.22
C ASP A 36 11.81 4.69 -15.86
N GLN A 37 10.72 4.48 -15.13
CA GLN A 37 10.46 5.13 -13.85
C GLN A 37 10.43 4.08 -12.73
N ILE A 38 10.96 4.46 -11.58
CA ILE A 38 10.79 3.68 -10.35
C ILE A 38 9.53 4.19 -9.65
N HIS A 39 8.65 3.27 -9.29
CA HIS A 39 7.39 3.60 -8.63
C HIS A 39 7.45 3.18 -7.16
N TYR A 40 7.31 4.15 -6.26
CA TYR A 40 7.14 3.91 -4.84
C TYR A 40 5.66 4.04 -4.49
N TYR A 41 5.12 3.03 -3.82
CA TYR A 41 3.74 3.03 -3.35
C TYR A 41 3.75 3.02 -1.82
N GLY A 42 3.12 4.03 -1.22
CA GLY A 42 2.75 4.06 0.19
C GLY A 42 1.24 3.90 0.38
N LEU A 43 0.80 3.93 1.63
CA LEU A 43 -0.62 3.86 1.96
C LEU A 43 -1.40 5.05 1.38
N TRP A 44 -0.86 6.26 1.52
CA TRP A 44 -1.56 7.50 1.17
C TRP A 44 -1.18 8.05 -0.19
N THR A 45 0.10 7.91 -0.54
CA THR A 45 0.70 8.51 -1.73
C THR A 45 1.47 7.47 -2.53
N ARG A 46 1.57 7.71 -3.83
CA ARG A 46 2.48 7.01 -4.74
C ARG A 46 3.41 8.04 -5.36
N CYS A 47 4.68 7.72 -5.49
CA CYS A 47 5.68 8.60 -6.05
C CYS A 47 6.35 7.94 -7.24
N GLN A 48 6.55 8.71 -8.30
CA GLN A 48 7.27 8.28 -9.49
C GLN A 48 8.63 8.98 -9.50
N TYR A 49 9.67 8.22 -9.80
CA TYR A 49 11.04 8.71 -9.96
C TYR A 49 11.48 8.48 -11.41
N SER A 50 11.79 9.54 -12.14
CA SER A 50 12.22 9.45 -13.54
C SER A 50 13.73 9.21 -13.62
N ASN A 51 14.15 8.14 -14.32
CA ASN A 51 15.58 7.84 -14.56
C ASN A 51 16.20 8.75 -15.61
N THR A 52 16.26 10.07 -15.37
CA THR A 52 17.20 10.90 -16.14
C THR A 52 18.65 10.76 -15.64
N SER A 53 18.94 9.96 -14.60
CA SER A 53 20.29 9.80 -14.05
C SER A 53 20.52 8.50 -13.25
N PHE A 54 20.16 7.33 -13.79
CA PHE A 54 20.70 6.05 -13.26
C PHE A 54 22.07 5.77 -13.88
N VAL A 55 23.09 6.46 -13.39
CA VAL A 55 24.40 5.82 -13.25
C VAL A 55 24.24 4.87 -12.07
N ILE A 56 24.63 3.61 -12.26
CA ILE A 56 24.58 2.55 -11.25
C ILE A 56 25.08 3.13 -9.91
N PRO A 57 24.25 3.22 -8.86
CA PRO A 57 24.68 3.85 -7.63
C PRO A 57 25.67 2.91 -6.95
N ASP A 58 26.92 3.34 -6.93
CA ASP A 58 27.83 3.01 -5.85
C ASP A 58 27.11 3.35 -4.52
N ILE A 59 27.29 2.50 -3.52
CA ILE A 59 26.42 2.31 -2.34
C ILE A 59 26.30 3.58 -1.44
N SER A 60 26.96 4.67 -1.80
CA SER A 60 27.06 5.93 -1.07
C SER A 60 26.22 7.09 -1.63
N SER A 61 25.64 6.98 -2.82
CA SER A 61 24.94 8.11 -3.45
C SER A 61 23.43 8.05 -3.23
N GLN A 62 22.93 8.84 -2.28
CA GLN A 62 21.49 9.16 -2.21
C GLN A 62 21.08 9.84 -3.53
N PRO A 63 20.04 9.36 -4.24
CA PRO A 63 19.55 10.04 -5.43
C PRO A 63 19.10 11.45 -5.05
N ASN A 64 19.59 12.45 -5.77
CA ASN A 64 19.19 13.85 -5.62
C ASN A 64 17.66 13.96 -5.55
N ILE A 65 17.16 14.55 -4.46
CA ILE A 65 15.76 14.47 -3.99
C ILE A 65 14.80 15.31 -4.86
N GLU A 66 15.26 15.97 -5.92
CA GLU A 66 14.51 17.03 -6.60
C GLU A 66 13.49 16.55 -7.66
N ASN A 67 13.46 15.25 -8.04
CA ASN A 67 12.57 14.75 -9.11
C ASN A 67 11.51 13.73 -8.67
N PHE A 68 10.96 13.86 -7.45
CA PHE A 68 9.82 13.01 -7.01
C PHE A 68 8.47 13.62 -7.39
N VAL A 69 7.78 13.03 -8.36
CA VAL A 69 6.37 13.37 -8.61
C VAL A 69 5.50 12.46 -7.75
N CYS A 70 5.09 12.98 -6.58
CA CYS A 70 4.16 12.29 -5.68
C CYS A 70 2.71 12.69 -5.94
N ARG A 71 1.83 11.68 -5.95
CA ARG A 71 0.39 11.82 -6.18
C ARG A 71 -0.37 11.02 -5.12
N PRO A 72 -1.62 11.37 -4.78
CA PRO A 72 -2.44 10.51 -3.94
C PRO A 72 -2.51 9.09 -4.52
N ASN A 73 -2.48 8.06 -3.66
CA ASN A 73 -2.58 6.65 -4.08
C ASN A 73 -4.03 6.27 -4.43
N THR A 74 -4.65 7.08 -5.29
CA THR A 74 -6.04 6.94 -5.75
C THR A 74 -6.07 6.63 -7.23
N TYR A 75 -7.12 5.92 -7.63
CA TYR A 75 -7.35 5.44 -8.97
C TYR A 75 -8.74 5.88 -9.40
N LEU A 76 -8.90 6.16 -10.70
CA LEU A 76 -10.21 6.50 -11.24
C LEU A 76 -11.13 5.28 -11.16
N ARG A 77 -12.25 5.44 -10.48
CA ARG A 77 -13.32 4.44 -10.45
C ARG A 77 -14.30 4.74 -11.58
N TYR A 78 -14.51 3.75 -12.44
CA TYR A 78 -15.55 3.81 -13.45
C TYR A 78 -16.90 3.39 -12.88
N ASN A 79 -17.98 3.96 -13.42
CA ASN A 79 -19.33 3.51 -13.16
C ASN A 79 -19.64 2.32 -14.09
N ILE A 80 -19.82 1.13 -13.52
CA ILE A 80 -20.07 -0.11 -14.27
C ILE A 80 -21.42 -0.03 -15.01
N ASN A 81 -22.35 0.81 -14.54
CA ASN A 81 -23.70 0.90 -15.06
C ASN A 81 -23.81 1.82 -16.28
N ASN A 82 -22.74 2.52 -16.65
CA ASN A 82 -22.70 3.37 -17.85
C ASN A 82 -21.42 3.08 -18.64
N GLU A 83 -21.53 2.26 -19.68
CA GLU A 83 -20.41 1.81 -20.50
C GLU A 83 -19.63 2.97 -21.14
N GLU A 84 -20.30 4.04 -21.54
CA GLU A 84 -19.66 5.20 -22.18
C GLU A 84 -18.78 5.98 -21.19
N ILE A 85 -19.32 6.26 -20.00
CA ILE A 85 -18.56 6.89 -18.91
C ILE A 85 -17.44 5.97 -18.47
N SER A 86 -17.72 4.67 -18.34
CA SER A 86 -16.72 3.67 -17.95
C SER A 86 -15.52 3.66 -18.87
N ARG A 87 -15.79 3.73 -20.19
CA ARG A 87 -14.78 3.81 -21.22
C ARG A 87 -13.96 5.09 -21.16
N LYS A 88 -14.60 6.25 -20.99
CA LYS A 88 -13.91 7.55 -20.83
C LYS A 88 -13.01 7.55 -19.58
N CYS A 89 -13.49 7.03 -18.45
CA CYS A 89 -12.71 6.96 -17.21
C CYS A 89 -11.56 5.94 -17.28
N TYR A 90 -11.75 4.83 -18.00
CA TYR A 90 -10.73 3.79 -18.17
C TYR A 90 -9.49 4.32 -18.90
N LEU A 91 -9.69 5.10 -19.97
CA LEU A 91 -8.59 5.67 -20.76
C LEU A 91 -7.73 6.63 -19.94
N SER A 92 -8.34 7.35 -19.01
CA SER A 92 -7.65 8.31 -18.13
C SER A 92 -7.24 7.73 -16.79
N ARG A 93 -7.33 6.40 -16.55
CA ARG A 93 -7.41 5.82 -15.18
C ARG A 93 -6.24 6.13 -14.22
N HIS A 94 -5.15 6.68 -14.73
CA HIS A 94 -3.94 7.07 -13.99
C HIS A 94 -3.82 8.58 -13.72
N GLN A 95 -4.71 9.39 -14.30
CA GLN A 95 -4.69 10.85 -14.31
C GLN A 95 -5.38 11.47 -13.08
N CYS A 96 -5.61 10.72 -12.00
CA CYS A 96 -6.17 11.27 -10.75
C CYS A 96 -5.43 12.49 -10.18
N SER A 97 -4.20 12.73 -10.66
CA SER A 97 -3.35 13.85 -10.27
C SER A 97 -3.53 15.13 -11.07
N SER A 98 -4.21 15.10 -12.23
CA SER A 98 -4.54 16.32 -12.97
C SER A 98 -6.05 16.41 -13.09
N ILE A 99 -6.65 17.28 -12.28
CA ILE A 99 -8.08 17.61 -12.39
C ILE A 99 -8.40 18.16 -13.80
N ILE A 100 -7.39 18.70 -14.49
CA ILE A 100 -7.43 19.09 -15.89
C ILE A 100 -7.47 17.83 -16.77
N GLY A 101 -8.59 17.58 -17.44
CA GLY A 101 -8.77 16.51 -18.43
C GLY A 101 -9.53 15.26 -17.94
N VAL A 102 -9.91 15.19 -16.65
CA VAL A 102 -10.74 14.09 -16.13
C VAL A 102 -12.21 14.43 -16.35
N HIS A 103 -12.95 13.56 -17.05
CA HIS A 103 -14.39 13.71 -17.26
C HIS A 103 -15.12 13.86 -15.91
N PRO A 104 -16.12 14.76 -15.78
CA PRO A 104 -16.75 15.10 -14.49
C PRO A 104 -17.36 13.89 -13.75
N ASP A 105 -17.77 12.86 -14.49
CA ASP A 105 -18.32 11.63 -13.94
C ASP A 105 -17.28 10.64 -13.41
N CYS A 106 -15.99 10.88 -13.66
CA CYS A 106 -14.93 10.01 -13.20
C CYS A 106 -14.41 10.44 -11.83
N LYS A 107 -14.58 9.58 -10.82
CA LYS A 107 -14.19 9.89 -9.43
C LYS A 107 -12.93 9.11 -9.03
N CYS A 108 -11.97 9.80 -8.45
CA CYS A 108 -10.79 9.18 -7.85
C CYS A 108 -11.13 8.54 -6.50
N LYS A 109 -10.79 7.26 -6.34
CA LYS A 109 -10.97 6.52 -5.08
C LYS A 109 -9.76 5.63 -4.82
N TYR A 110 -9.49 5.36 -3.54
CA TYR A 110 -8.53 4.31 -3.18
C TYR A 110 -9.02 2.95 -3.67
N LEU A 111 -8.08 2.10 -4.07
CA LEU A 111 -8.37 0.69 -4.30
C LEU A 111 -8.90 0.07 -3.00
N HIS A 112 -9.77 -0.93 -3.13
CA HIS A 112 -10.35 -1.59 -1.96
C HIS A 112 -9.27 -2.12 -1.01
N VAL A 113 -8.21 -2.73 -1.56
CA VAL A 113 -7.09 -3.27 -0.77
C VAL A 113 -6.35 -2.17 -0.04
N THR A 114 -5.99 -1.07 -0.72
CA THR A 114 -5.32 0.09 -0.11
C THR A 114 -6.18 0.75 0.97
N ARG A 115 -7.50 0.84 0.74
CA ARG A 115 -8.44 1.38 1.72
C ARG A 115 -8.52 0.49 2.96
N THR A 116 -8.58 -0.84 2.78
CA THR A 116 -8.55 -1.77 3.91
C THR A 116 -7.23 -1.67 4.68
N GLN A 117 -6.09 -1.59 3.98
CA GLN A 117 -4.78 -1.37 4.61
C GLN A 117 -4.78 -0.09 5.47
N GLN A 118 -5.22 1.03 4.90
CA GLN A 118 -5.31 2.31 5.63
C GLN A 118 -6.15 2.21 6.90
N TRP A 119 -7.34 1.58 6.81
CA TRP A 119 -8.20 1.40 7.98
C TRP A 119 -7.57 0.49 9.04
N CYS A 120 -6.96 -0.62 8.63
CA CYS A 120 -6.25 -1.51 9.55
C CYS A 120 -5.12 -0.77 10.28
N SER A 121 -4.32 0.02 9.57
CA SER A 121 -3.23 0.78 10.20
C SER A 121 -3.75 1.90 11.12
N ILE A 122 -4.81 2.63 10.73
CA ILE A 122 -5.41 3.64 11.61
C ILE A 122 -5.96 3.00 12.90
N LEU A 123 -6.72 1.91 12.76
CA LEU A 123 -7.28 1.21 13.92
C LEU A 123 -6.18 0.63 14.81
N ALA A 124 -5.10 0.09 14.23
CA ALA A 124 -3.95 -0.36 14.99
C ALA A 124 -3.31 0.79 15.79
N ALA A 125 -3.08 1.95 15.17
CA ALA A 125 -2.53 3.13 15.85
C ALA A 125 -3.42 3.61 17.01
N VAL A 126 -4.74 3.62 16.81
CA VAL A 126 -5.72 3.96 17.85
C VAL A 126 -5.67 2.96 19.02
N CYS A 127 -5.63 1.66 18.71
CA CYS A 127 -5.48 0.62 19.74
C CYS A 127 -4.17 0.76 20.52
N LEU A 128 -3.05 1.04 19.84
CA LEU A 128 -1.75 1.27 20.50
C LEU A 128 -1.78 2.50 21.40
N LEU A 129 -2.37 3.61 20.95
CA LEU A 129 -2.53 4.82 21.76
C LEU A 129 -3.34 4.55 23.03
N PHE A 130 -4.47 3.86 22.91
CA PHE A 130 -5.26 3.48 24.09
C PHE A 130 -4.54 2.49 25.00
N ALA A 131 -3.73 1.56 24.45
CA ALA A 131 -2.94 0.63 25.24
C ALA A 131 -1.86 1.36 26.05
N ILE A 132 -1.15 2.30 25.43
CA ILE A 132 -0.15 3.17 26.06
C ILE A 132 -0.80 4.02 27.14
N PHE A 133 -1.94 4.63 26.85
CA PHE A 133 -2.68 5.42 27.82
C PHE A 133 -3.11 4.58 29.02
N SER A 134 -3.61 3.35 28.77
CA SER A 134 -3.98 2.41 29.84
C SER A 134 -2.77 2.00 30.70
N LEU A 135 -1.62 1.71 30.07
CA LEU A 135 -0.36 1.44 30.77
C LEU A 135 0.08 2.63 31.62
N TYR A 136 -0.06 3.85 31.11
CA TYR A 136 0.29 5.09 31.81
C TYR A 136 -0.61 5.32 33.02
N LEU A 137 -1.93 5.20 32.85
CA LEU A 137 -2.89 5.31 33.94
C LEU A 137 -2.59 4.29 35.04
N ARG A 138 -2.24 3.05 34.68
CA ARG A 138 -1.86 2.00 35.63
C ARG A 138 -0.62 2.36 36.45
N ILE A 139 0.35 3.08 35.87
CA ILE A 139 1.56 3.51 36.61
C ILE A 139 1.22 4.56 37.68
N ILE A 140 0.21 5.38 37.44
CA ILE A 140 -0.17 6.50 38.33
C ILE A 140 -1.27 6.11 39.32
N ALA A 141 -2.12 5.14 38.96
CA ALA A 141 -3.21 4.69 39.81
C ALA A 141 -2.68 4.03 41.11
N SER A 142 -3.22 4.47 42.25
CA SER A 142 -2.93 3.91 43.56
C SER A 142 -3.56 2.51 43.72
N PRO A 143 -2.85 1.51 44.27
CA PRO A 143 -3.27 0.10 44.29
C PRO A 143 -4.44 -0.24 45.25
N GLN A 144 -5.23 0.75 45.70
CA GLN A 144 -6.20 0.56 46.78
C GLN A 144 -7.48 -0.21 46.39
N ASN A 145 -7.71 -0.51 45.09
CA ASN A 145 -8.92 -1.21 44.62
C ASN A 145 -8.58 -2.44 43.76
N VAL A 146 -8.68 -3.64 44.36
CA VAL A 146 -8.25 -4.92 43.75
C VAL A 146 -8.98 -5.24 42.43
N SER A 147 -10.30 -5.01 42.35
CA SER A 147 -11.10 -5.30 41.14
C SER A 147 -10.80 -4.34 39.98
N GLY A 148 -10.64 -3.05 40.26
CA GLY A 148 -10.27 -2.04 39.27
C GLY A 148 -8.85 -2.25 38.74
N THR A 149 -7.94 -2.72 39.60
CA THR A 149 -6.54 -2.98 39.26
C THR A 149 -6.40 -4.12 38.26
N PHE A 150 -7.22 -5.17 38.37
CA PHE A 150 -7.22 -6.29 37.42
C PHE A 150 -7.75 -5.89 36.02
N LEU A 151 -8.86 -5.14 35.95
CA LEU A 151 -9.38 -4.63 34.66
C LEU A 151 -8.40 -3.67 33.98
N LEU A 152 -7.75 -2.80 34.76
CA LEU A 152 -6.67 -1.92 34.29
C LEU A 152 -5.44 -2.70 33.82
N ALA A 153 -5.18 -3.90 34.36
CA ALA A 153 -4.10 -4.78 33.92
C ALA A 153 -4.42 -5.53 32.62
N LEU A 154 -5.69 -5.91 32.39
CA LEU A 154 -6.13 -6.66 31.21
C LEU A 154 -6.37 -5.77 29.98
N ALA A 155 -6.83 -4.53 30.18
CA ALA A 155 -7.06 -3.56 29.11
C ALA A 155 -5.86 -3.41 28.14
N PRO A 156 -4.62 -3.13 28.60
CA PRO A 156 -3.48 -3.02 27.69
C PRO A 156 -3.19 -4.32 26.93
N VAL A 157 -3.34 -5.49 27.57
CA VAL A 157 -3.12 -6.80 26.93
C VAL A 157 -4.09 -7.00 25.76
N THR A 158 -5.37 -6.73 25.97
CA THR A 158 -6.39 -6.85 24.90
C THR A 158 -6.13 -5.87 23.75
N LEU A 159 -5.83 -4.61 24.06
CA LEU A 159 -5.56 -3.58 23.06
C LEU A 159 -4.30 -3.85 22.25
N PHE A 160 -3.22 -4.33 22.88
CA PHE A 160 -2.02 -4.77 22.16
C PHE A 160 -2.29 -5.98 21.27
N THR A 161 -3.14 -6.91 21.70
CA THR A 161 -3.51 -8.09 20.88
C THR A 161 -4.24 -7.65 19.62
N VAL A 162 -5.24 -6.78 19.75
CA VAL A 162 -5.99 -6.25 18.60
C VAL A 162 -5.06 -5.44 17.68
N ALA A 163 -4.20 -4.59 18.24
CA ALA A 163 -3.22 -3.83 17.45
C ALA A 163 -2.28 -4.76 16.66
N LEU A 164 -1.70 -5.77 17.29
CA LEU A 164 -0.81 -6.75 16.64
C LEU A 164 -1.51 -7.46 15.48
N LEU A 165 -2.74 -7.93 15.69
CA LEU A 165 -3.51 -8.59 14.63
C LEU A 165 -3.74 -7.65 13.44
N LEU A 166 -4.11 -6.39 13.69
CA LEU A 166 -4.34 -5.40 12.63
C LEU A 166 -3.06 -5.03 11.87
N MET A 167 -1.92 -4.91 12.56
CA MET A 167 -0.61 -4.68 11.93
C MET A 167 -0.18 -5.88 11.07
N ILE A 168 -0.38 -7.10 11.55
CA ILE A 168 -0.11 -8.33 10.78
C ILE A 168 -1.00 -8.41 9.54
N ILE A 169 -2.30 -8.12 9.68
CA ILE A 169 -3.23 -8.05 8.55
C ILE A 169 -2.77 -7.01 7.54
N THR A 170 -2.33 -5.83 7.99
CA THR A 170 -1.76 -4.79 7.12
C THR A 170 -0.57 -5.33 6.32
N MET A 171 0.37 -6.01 6.97
CA MET A 171 1.54 -6.60 6.30
C MET A 171 1.16 -7.67 5.27
N ILE A 172 0.19 -8.54 5.59
CA ILE A 172 -0.34 -9.54 4.64
C ILE A 172 -0.97 -8.85 3.43
N LEU A 173 -1.78 -7.82 3.67
CA LEU A 173 -2.42 -7.05 2.60
C LEU A 173 -1.37 -6.33 1.74
N VAL A 174 -0.28 -5.84 2.31
CA VAL A 174 0.84 -5.23 1.56
C VAL A 174 1.46 -6.26 0.63
N GLY A 175 1.74 -7.46 1.14
CA GLY A 175 2.17 -8.61 0.33
C GLY A 175 1.21 -8.93 -0.83
N ALA A 176 -0.10 -8.94 -0.56
CA ALA A 176 -1.12 -9.15 -1.58
C ALA A 176 -1.17 -8.00 -2.61
N SER A 177 -0.92 -6.76 -2.18
CA SER A 177 -0.91 -5.59 -3.05
C SER A 177 0.31 -5.50 -3.95
N LEU A 178 1.48 -6.03 -3.54
CA LEU A 178 2.68 -6.12 -4.38
C LEU A 178 2.37 -6.81 -5.72
N ARG A 179 1.73 -7.99 -5.63
CA ARG A 179 1.34 -8.77 -6.80
C ARG A 179 0.35 -8.02 -7.68
N ARG A 180 -0.50 -7.17 -7.11
CA ARG A 180 -1.52 -6.41 -7.86
C ARG A 180 -0.96 -5.15 -8.51
N ASN A 181 -0.09 -4.42 -7.81
CA ASN A 181 0.57 -3.22 -8.33
C ASN A 181 1.48 -3.56 -9.51
N GLU A 182 2.13 -4.74 -9.52
CA GLU A 182 2.84 -5.28 -10.69
C GLU A 182 1.94 -5.40 -11.93
N TYR A 183 0.67 -5.81 -11.75
CA TYR A 183 -0.29 -5.95 -12.85
C TYR A 183 -0.94 -4.62 -13.26
N GLU A 184 -1.08 -3.66 -12.35
CA GLU A 184 -1.70 -2.37 -12.69
C GLU A 184 -0.76 -1.47 -13.49
N ASP A 185 0.55 -1.40 -13.17
CA ASP A 185 1.56 -0.70 -13.98
C ASP A 185 1.73 -1.37 -15.37
N TYR A 186 1.56 -2.69 -15.43
CA TYR A 186 1.59 -3.49 -16.65
C TYR A 186 0.51 -3.06 -17.65
N ASP A 187 -0.74 -2.90 -17.21
CA ASP A 187 -1.81 -2.48 -18.12
C ASP A 187 -1.57 -1.05 -18.66
N ILE A 188 -0.82 -0.19 -17.93
CA ILE A 188 -0.53 1.21 -18.33
C ILE A 188 0.44 1.24 -19.51
N LYS A 189 1.58 0.56 -19.38
CA LYS A 189 2.58 0.54 -20.46
C LYS A 189 2.02 -0.18 -21.69
N LEU A 190 1.23 -1.23 -21.51
CA LEU A 190 0.55 -1.94 -22.59
C LEU A 190 -0.38 -1.02 -23.40
N SER A 191 -1.16 -0.18 -22.72
CA SER A 191 -2.02 0.81 -23.38
C SER A 191 -1.27 1.88 -24.16
N LYS A 192 0.03 2.09 -23.88
CA LYS A 192 0.89 3.09 -24.55
C LYS A 192 1.82 2.49 -25.62
N GLU A 193 2.27 1.25 -25.45
CA GLU A 193 3.15 0.56 -26.41
C GLU A 193 2.38 -0.07 -27.58
N ILE A 194 1.19 -0.62 -27.33
CA ILE A 194 0.33 -1.13 -28.43
C ILE A 194 -0.30 0.05 -29.20
N PHE A 195 -0.42 1.22 -28.56
CA PHE A 195 -1.09 2.39 -29.12
C PHE A 195 -0.21 3.62 -28.93
N PRO A 196 0.68 3.95 -29.89
CA PRO A 196 1.46 5.17 -29.83
C PRO A 196 0.52 6.39 -29.80
N PRO A 197 0.96 7.55 -29.28
CA PRO A 197 0.18 8.77 -29.31
C PRO A 197 0.05 9.22 -30.78
N LEU A 198 -0.95 8.71 -31.50
CA LEU A 198 -1.31 9.24 -32.80
C LEU A 198 -2.12 10.51 -32.57
N SER A 199 -1.46 11.64 -32.78
CA SER A 199 -2.06 12.95 -33.07
C SER A 199 -3.01 12.95 -34.28
N THR A 200 -3.38 11.79 -34.83
CA THR A 200 -4.19 11.66 -36.05
C THR A 200 -5.16 10.48 -36.07
N VAL A 201 -5.39 9.74 -34.98
CA VAL A 201 -6.41 8.67 -34.96
C VAL A 201 -7.47 8.96 -33.90
N PRO A 202 -8.77 8.95 -34.25
CA PRO A 202 -9.85 9.16 -33.30
C PRO A 202 -9.74 8.15 -32.14
N GLU A 203 -9.76 8.64 -30.89
CA GLU A 203 -9.48 7.93 -29.64
C GLU A 203 -10.42 6.75 -29.29
N THR A 204 -11.21 6.24 -30.24
CA THR A 204 -12.26 5.23 -30.01
C THR A 204 -11.87 3.79 -30.35
N PHE A 205 -10.60 3.41 -30.54
CA PHE A 205 -10.33 2.14 -31.25
C PHE A 205 -9.64 0.97 -30.54
N ASN A 206 -9.17 1.10 -29.30
CA ASN A 206 -8.06 0.23 -28.92
C ASN A 206 -8.32 -0.81 -27.81
N LEU A 207 -9.10 -0.50 -26.77
CA LEU A 207 -9.61 -1.57 -25.87
C LEU A 207 -10.82 -2.30 -26.46
N TYR A 208 -11.60 -1.60 -27.29
CA TYR A 208 -12.80 -2.16 -27.92
C TYR A 208 -12.45 -3.17 -29.00
N ARG A 209 -11.30 -3.07 -29.69
CA ARG A 209 -10.83 -4.12 -30.62
C ARG A 209 -10.29 -5.34 -29.88
N LEU A 210 -9.65 -5.19 -28.72
CA LEU A 210 -9.24 -6.34 -27.91
C LEU A 210 -10.47 -7.06 -27.34
N ASN A 211 -11.41 -6.29 -26.77
CA ASN A 211 -12.69 -6.83 -26.32
C ASN A 211 -13.55 -7.34 -27.48
N ALA A 212 -13.56 -6.72 -28.66
CA ALA A 212 -14.29 -7.23 -29.83
C ALA A 212 -13.60 -8.46 -30.44
N PHE A 213 -12.27 -8.54 -30.42
CA PHE A 213 -11.51 -9.72 -30.79
C PHE A 213 -11.86 -10.89 -29.86
N PHE A 214 -11.88 -10.67 -28.54
CA PHE A 214 -12.29 -11.67 -27.56
C PHE A 214 -13.80 -11.95 -27.52
N LYS A 215 -14.65 -10.98 -27.91
CA LYS A 215 -16.11 -11.17 -28.05
C LYS A 215 -16.46 -11.95 -29.32
N ASN A 216 -15.62 -11.85 -30.35
CA ASN A 216 -15.75 -12.61 -31.60
C ASN A 216 -15.05 -13.98 -31.55
N HIS A 217 -13.99 -14.13 -30.75
CA HIS A 217 -13.33 -15.41 -30.50
C HIS A 217 -13.82 -15.99 -29.15
N LYS A 218 -14.91 -16.76 -29.20
CA LYS A 218 -15.51 -17.43 -28.02
C LYS A 218 -14.63 -18.50 -27.38
N ASP A 219 -13.43 -18.74 -27.89
CA ASP A 219 -12.57 -19.82 -27.41
C ASP A 219 -11.92 -19.43 -26.07
N PRO A 220 -12.39 -19.99 -24.94
CA PRO A 220 -11.92 -19.62 -23.61
C PRO A 220 -10.45 -20.02 -23.41
N ILE A 221 -9.97 -21.01 -24.16
CA ILE A 221 -8.62 -21.55 -24.08
C ILE A 221 -7.64 -20.60 -24.76
N LEU A 222 -7.98 -20.07 -25.94
CA LEU A 222 -7.17 -19.09 -26.65
C LEU A 222 -7.08 -17.77 -25.85
N HIS A 223 -8.18 -17.35 -25.23
CA HIS A 223 -8.21 -16.17 -24.36
C HIS A 223 -7.34 -16.35 -23.10
N ARG A 224 -7.45 -17.51 -22.43
CA ARG A 224 -6.66 -17.83 -21.25
C ARG A 224 -5.17 -17.94 -21.58
N ASN A 225 -4.81 -18.53 -22.72
CA ASN A 225 -3.44 -18.67 -23.19
C ASN A 225 -2.85 -17.33 -23.63
N ALA A 226 -3.59 -16.49 -24.35
CA ALA A 226 -3.14 -15.15 -24.69
C ALA A 226 -2.88 -14.32 -23.42
N ILE A 227 -3.81 -14.33 -22.45
CA ILE A 227 -3.63 -13.63 -21.16
C ILE A 227 -2.44 -14.20 -20.37
N SER A 228 -2.24 -15.52 -20.36
CA SER A 228 -1.16 -16.17 -19.58
C SER A 228 0.22 -15.93 -20.20
N THR A 229 0.35 -16.07 -21.52
CA THR A 229 1.59 -15.79 -22.27
C THR A 229 1.95 -14.31 -22.20
N PHE A 230 0.97 -13.40 -22.30
CA PHE A 230 1.23 -11.97 -22.14
C PHE A 230 1.63 -11.62 -20.69
N LYS A 231 0.99 -12.25 -19.70
CA LYS A 231 1.39 -12.12 -18.29
C LYS A 231 2.80 -12.66 -18.04
N SER A 232 3.23 -13.74 -18.70
CA SER A 232 4.57 -14.31 -18.48
C SER A 232 5.68 -13.42 -19.06
N ILE A 233 5.51 -12.92 -20.29
CA ILE A 233 6.50 -12.07 -20.99
C ILE A 233 6.71 -10.73 -20.26
N HIS A 234 5.72 -10.21 -19.53
CA HIS A 234 5.85 -8.92 -18.84
C HIS A 234 6.06 -9.01 -17.33
N LYS A 235 5.76 -10.14 -16.69
CA LYS A 235 6.28 -10.45 -15.34
C LYS A 235 7.81 -10.41 -15.30
N GLU A 236 8.47 -10.54 -16.46
CA GLU A 236 9.91 -10.35 -16.63
C GLU A 236 10.36 -8.88 -16.70
N ARG A 237 9.46 -7.89 -16.84
CA ARG A 237 9.85 -6.48 -17.02
C ARG A 237 9.99 -5.69 -15.73
N PHE A 238 9.27 -6.04 -14.67
CA PHE A 238 9.35 -5.36 -13.38
C PHE A 238 9.61 -6.35 -12.24
N TYR A 239 10.20 -5.83 -11.17
CA TYR A 239 10.36 -6.52 -9.90
C TYR A 239 9.78 -5.61 -8.82
N ALA A 240 8.72 -6.07 -8.15
CA ALA A 240 8.22 -5.40 -6.96
C ALA A 240 8.82 -6.02 -5.71
N ARG A 241 9.22 -5.16 -4.77
CA ARG A 241 9.66 -5.60 -3.44
C ARG A 241 9.06 -4.74 -2.35
N ILE A 242 9.04 -5.33 -1.15
CA ILE A 242 8.82 -4.61 0.10
C ILE A 242 9.97 -3.61 0.28
N ASP A 243 9.65 -2.40 0.72
CA ASP A 243 10.62 -1.33 0.97
C ASP A 243 10.62 -0.96 2.47
N TRP A 244 11.49 -0.03 2.87
CA TRP A 244 11.86 0.22 4.27
C TRP A 244 10.69 0.47 5.23
N SER A 245 9.55 0.95 4.73
CA SER A 245 8.40 1.31 5.59
C SER A 245 7.68 0.10 6.12
N ALA A 246 7.62 -0.97 5.33
CA ALA A 246 7.19 -2.27 5.83
C ALA A 246 8.25 -2.89 6.75
N GLY A 247 9.52 -2.55 6.58
CA GLY A 247 10.57 -2.83 7.58
C GLY A 247 10.31 -2.13 8.91
N ALA A 248 9.92 -0.85 8.88
CA ALA A 248 9.51 -0.10 10.08
C ALA A 248 8.26 -0.71 10.74
N GLU A 249 7.28 -1.17 9.97
CA GLU A 249 6.11 -1.89 10.49
C GLU A 249 6.51 -3.21 11.16
N ILE A 250 7.46 -3.97 10.60
CA ILE A 250 8.00 -5.19 11.23
C ILE A 250 8.67 -4.86 12.57
N VAL A 251 9.49 -3.80 12.62
CA VAL A 251 10.10 -3.35 13.89
C VAL A 251 9.01 -2.98 14.90
N ALA A 252 7.97 -2.25 14.46
CA ALA A 252 6.84 -1.90 15.30
C ALA A 252 6.12 -3.15 15.84
N ILE A 253 5.91 -4.18 15.02
CA ILE A 253 5.33 -5.47 15.44
C ILE A 253 6.20 -6.14 16.49
N LEU A 254 7.52 -6.24 16.26
CA LEU A 254 8.45 -6.89 17.18
C LEU A 254 8.50 -6.18 18.54
N VAL A 255 8.58 -4.85 18.54
CA VAL A 255 8.60 -4.04 19.77
C VAL A 255 7.26 -4.11 20.51
N THR A 256 6.14 -4.11 19.76
CA THR A 256 4.80 -4.28 20.34
C THR A 256 4.63 -5.68 20.93
N LEU A 257 5.19 -6.72 20.32
CA LEU A 257 5.18 -8.08 20.85
C LEU A 257 5.95 -8.18 22.17
N VAL A 258 7.13 -7.56 22.26
CA VAL A 258 7.89 -7.47 23.54
C VAL A 258 7.06 -6.76 24.61
N THR A 259 6.44 -5.64 24.25
CA THR A 259 5.57 -4.87 25.16
C THR A 259 4.37 -5.70 25.64
N TYR A 260 3.77 -6.46 24.74
CA TYR A 260 2.67 -7.37 25.02
C TYR A 260 3.08 -8.45 26.04
N MET A 261 4.21 -9.12 25.82
CA MET A 261 4.72 -10.14 26.73
C MET A 261 5.02 -9.55 28.12
N LEU A 262 5.63 -8.36 28.19
CA LEU A 262 5.85 -7.66 29.46
C LEU A 262 4.53 -7.33 30.16
N SER A 263 3.51 -6.91 29.41
CA SER A 263 2.19 -6.58 29.97
C SER A 263 1.48 -7.81 30.55
N ILE A 264 1.64 -8.99 29.93
CA ILE A 264 1.13 -10.26 30.46
C ILE A 264 1.85 -10.63 31.76
N ILE A 265 3.18 -10.61 31.78
CA ILE A 265 3.96 -10.93 32.99
C ILE A 265 3.54 -10.02 34.15
N LEU A 266 3.40 -8.72 33.87
CA LEU A 266 2.94 -7.74 34.85
C LEU A 266 1.49 -7.96 35.30
N ALA A 267 0.63 -8.54 34.47
CA ALA A 267 -0.75 -8.87 34.87
C ALA A 267 -0.77 -10.12 35.75
N ILE A 268 0.00 -11.16 35.40
CA ILE A 268 0.10 -12.41 36.18
C ILE A 268 0.70 -12.15 37.56
N ALA A 269 1.78 -11.35 37.64
CA ALA A 269 2.44 -11.01 38.89
C ALA A 269 1.57 -10.20 39.88
N GLN A 270 0.38 -9.74 39.48
CA GLN A 270 -0.57 -9.07 40.37
C GLN A 270 -1.66 -10.00 40.90
N VAL A 271 -1.82 -11.18 40.30
CA VAL A 271 -2.79 -12.19 40.73
C VAL A 271 -2.19 -13.12 41.77
N ASN A 272 -0.87 -13.29 41.75
CA ASN A 272 -0.08 -14.10 42.69
C ASN A 272 0.54 -13.21 43.78
#